data_AF-G4YJS6-F1
#
_entry.id   AF-G4YJS6-F1
#
_cell.length_a   1.000
_cell.length_b   1.000
_cell.length_c   1.000
_cell.angle_alpha   90.00
_cell.angle_beta   90.00
_cell.angle_gamma   90.00
#
_symmetry.space_group_name_H-M   'P 1'
#
loop_
_entity.id
_entity.type
_entity.pdbx_description
1 polymer ?
#
loop_
_entity_poly.entity_id
_entity_poly.type
_entity_poly.pdbx_seq_one_letter_code
_entity_poly.pdbx_strand_id
1 'polypeptide(L)'
;MFTIKNRSVIQISTGNERTYVNLVHFPANADGPSSRASEMVISTFGKVPSLCDFNYQSRSMVFLSADSVGIYKFDETFKRMDCVKVVDLGVHSTLTAPFNDMLLLGRTVYVTEPTRCRHQFDTDTSRSRLMGFSDDLAIGAVLVTACADGSFQGKLSCVALDAYRQLPVAPLGDTFLTNEVQAECVNGHVFVFDPLARKLHAFSVDVTVRSDSYSMRHGEKCLRKEHWMYTFYHVFENEKSMVAFLQTLVTFLPIQICRAEANALTVLRDGLDPSFDVAEVEQESADIAESTRFGLLSPLLSAWEGRVVVITSMGKQSTGKSYFLNHLTGSSFAIAGNRCTDGAWMTLRIMKDVLLVVLDFEGLGSFERTDQEDVFLAVLNASLSMFTIFRMEMRLDKEIDKLFTKFQKGMDLLKQDKRLFRGIFYMSVKDINPNDGRDVLSEFTGKIRNLLKATSGQNFLTNMYSGKVSISCSPPLGTPGYYESLLHAKKLVKKVITQQGEAEHGFRSGRAFHDFIRLVLAKMSILDWTTVEETAQQLQMKELHRNLPGIIRTGIL
;
A
#
# COMPACT_ATOMS: atom_id res chain seq x y z
N MET A 1 9.36 5.51 -16.92
CA MET A 1 8.24 4.81 -16.25
C MET A 1 8.60 3.34 -16.27
N PHE A 2 9.08 2.81 -15.14
CA PHE A 2 9.30 1.38 -15.00
C PHE A 2 8.30 0.87 -13.98
N THR A 3 7.12 0.46 -14.47
CA THR A 3 6.28 -0.42 -13.68
C THR A 3 7.01 -1.75 -13.64
N ILE A 4 7.47 -2.19 -12.47
CA ILE A 4 7.91 -3.58 -12.28
C ILE A 4 6.65 -4.44 -12.27
N LYS A 5 6.03 -4.61 -13.45
CA LYS A 5 5.06 -5.68 -13.67
C LYS A 5 5.86 -6.96 -13.70
N ASN A 6 6.02 -7.59 -12.54
CA ASN A 6 6.64 -8.91 -12.48
C ASN A 6 5.65 -9.91 -13.09
N ARG A 7 5.73 -10.08 -14.42
CA ARG A 7 4.82 -10.90 -15.22
C ARG A 7 5.18 -12.38 -15.21
N SER A 8 6.20 -12.78 -14.45
CA SER A 8 6.59 -14.16 -14.31
C SER A 8 6.98 -14.47 -12.88
N VAL A 9 6.64 -15.66 -12.41
CA VAL A 9 7.05 -16.22 -11.12
C VAL A 9 7.81 -17.52 -11.38
N ILE A 10 8.90 -17.74 -10.66
CA ILE A 10 9.54 -19.05 -10.57
C ILE A 10 8.89 -19.78 -9.40
N GLN A 11 8.08 -20.79 -9.71
CA GLN A 11 7.48 -21.69 -8.72
C GLN A 11 8.36 -22.93 -8.56
N ILE A 12 8.55 -23.36 -7.32
CA ILE A 12 9.34 -24.56 -7.01
C ILE A 12 8.46 -25.51 -6.21
N SER A 13 8.07 -26.60 -6.85
CA SER A 13 7.13 -27.58 -6.31
C SER A 13 7.90 -28.85 -5.95
N THR A 14 8.00 -29.13 -4.65
CA THR A 14 8.70 -30.32 -4.13
C THR A 14 7.68 -31.40 -3.78
N GLY A 15 7.75 -32.55 -4.45
CA GLY A 15 6.97 -33.75 -4.13
C GLY A 15 7.86 -34.90 -3.66
N ASN A 16 7.25 -36.01 -3.25
CA ASN A 16 7.92 -37.13 -2.55
C ASN A 16 9.14 -37.73 -3.28
N GLU A 17 9.21 -37.65 -4.61
CA GLU A 17 10.32 -38.20 -5.41
C GLU A 17 11.02 -37.15 -6.29
N ARG A 18 10.40 -35.98 -6.52
CA ARG A 18 10.86 -35.01 -7.52
C ARG A 18 10.56 -33.57 -7.13
N THR A 19 11.48 -32.70 -7.50
CA THR A 19 11.33 -31.25 -7.41
C THR A 19 11.18 -30.67 -8.82
N TYR A 20 10.14 -29.89 -9.04
CA TYR A 20 9.85 -29.21 -10.30
C TYR A 20 10.12 -27.72 -10.14
N VAL A 21 10.75 -27.10 -11.15
CA VAL A 21 10.97 -25.65 -11.22
C VAL A 21 10.24 -25.13 -12.44
N ASN A 22 9.23 -24.29 -12.22
CA ASN A 22 8.26 -23.89 -13.23
C ASN A 22 8.28 -22.37 -13.42
N LEU A 23 8.32 -21.91 -14.67
CA LEU A 23 8.04 -20.53 -15.05
C LEU A 23 6.53 -20.38 -15.19
N VAL A 24 5.89 -19.63 -14.29
CA VAL A 24 4.49 -19.24 -14.40
C VAL A 24 4.45 -17.83 -14.98
N HIS A 25 3.88 -17.65 -16.17
CA HIS A 25 3.77 -16.37 -16.86
C HIS A 25 2.34 -15.83 -16.88
N PHE A 26 2.18 -14.57 -16.50
CA PHE A 26 0.91 -13.87 -16.37
C PHE A 26 0.72 -12.90 -17.56
N PRO A 27 -0.28 -13.14 -18.45
CA PRO A 27 -0.49 -12.32 -19.64
C PRO A 27 -0.94 -10.88 -19.30
N ALA A 28 -0.73 -9.97 -20.25
CA ALA A 28 -0.82 -8.52 -20.01
C ALA A 28 -2.21 -7.89 -20.23
N ASN A 29 -3.06 -8.52 -21.04
CA ASN A 29 -4.39 -8.04 -21.45
C ASN A 29 -5.43 -9.15 -21.20
N ALA A 30 -6.61 -8.77 -20.69
CA ALA A 30 -7.67 -9.71 -20.28
C ALA A 30 -8.91 -9.68 -21.20
N ASP A 31 -8.76 -9.24 -22.46
CA ASP A 31 -9.86 -9.07 -23.42
C ASP A 31 -10.20 -10.36 -24.19
N GLY A 32 -10.00 -11.55 -23.59
CA GLY A 32 -10.22 -12.83 -24.26
C GLY A 32 -10.47 -14.01 -23.30
N PRO A 33 -11.13 -15.09 -23.76
CA PRO A 33 -11.70 -16.14 -22.91
C PRO A 33 -10.68 -17.08 -22.23
N SER A 34 -9.38 -16.81 -22.34
CA SER A 34 -8.32 -17.59 -21.67
C SER A 34 -7.27 -16.69 -21.00
N SER A 35 -7.69 -15.96 -19.98
CA SER A 35 -6.85 -15.19 -19.05
C SER A 35 -5.97 -16.05 -18.12
N ARG A 36 -5.75 -17.32 -18.44
CA ARG A 36 -5.00 -18.26 -17.60
C ARG A 36 -3.50 -17.98 -17.69
N ALA A 37 -2.81 -18.05 -16.55
CA ALA A 37 -1.36 -18.06 -16.51
C ALA A 37 -0.83 -19.28 -17.29
N SER A 38 0.25 -19.10 -18.04
CA SER A 38 0.92 -20.20 -18.74
C SER A 38 2.07 -20.72 -17.89
N GLU A 39 2.08 -22.03 -17.66
CA GLU A 39 3.11 -22.71 -16.87
C GLU A 39 4.07 -23.49 -17.79
N MET A 40 5.36 -23.38 -17.54
CA MET A 40 6.42 -24.09 -18.26
C MET A 40 7.39 -24.70 -17.26
N VAL A 41 7.52 -26.03 -17.25
CA VAL A 41 8.56 -26.71 -16.46
C VAL A 41 9.93 -26.37 -17.05
N ILE A 42 10.74 -25.62 -16.31
CA ILE A 42 12.12 -25.23 -16.66
C ILE A 42 13.10 -26.36 -16.35
N SER A 43 12.90 -27.05 -15.23
CA SER A 43 13.81 -28.09 -14.75
C SER A 43 13.12 -29.08 -13.81
N THR A 44 13.73 -30.25 -13.62
CA THR A 44 13.22 -31.29 -12.70
C THR A 44 14.39 -32.04 -12.07
N PHE A 45 14.35 -32.25 -10.76
CA PHE A 45 15.40 -32.91 -9.97
C PHE A 45 14.86 -34.12 -9.22
N GLY A 46 15.65 -35.19 -9.16
CA GLY A 46 15.28 -36.47 -8.53
C GLY A 46 15.69 -36.62 -7.05
N LYS A 47 16.17 -35.55 -6.41
CA LYS A 47 16.34 -35.48 -4.94
C LYS A 47 15.37 -34.45 -4.38
N VAL A 48 14.82 -34.74 -3.20
CA VAL A 48 13.97 -33.85 -2.42
C VAL A 48 14.88 -32.90 -1.62
N PRO A 49 14.85 -31.57 -1.84
CA PRO A 49 15.58 -30.62 -1.02
C PRO A 49 14.94 -30.47 0.35
N SER A 50 15.80 -30.45 1.37
CA SER A 50 15.47 -30.06 2.75
C SER A 50 15.49 -28.53 2.93
N LEU A 51 16.39 -27.82 2.25
CA LEU A 51 16.51 -26.36 2.22
C LEU A 51 16.84 -25.88 0.80
N CYS A 52 16.51 -24.63 0.50
CA CYS A 52 16.93 -23.94 -0.72
C CYS A 52 17.24 -22.46 -0.45
N ASP A 53 18.05 -21.85 -1.32
CA ASP A 53 18.32 -20.40 -1.30
C ASP A 53 18.61 -19.88 -2.72
N PHE A 54 18.40 -18.59 -2.97
CA PHE A 54 18.48 -17.95 -4.29
C PHE A 54 19.22 -16.61 -4.26
N ASN A 55 20.31 -16.53 -5.03
CA ASN A 55 21.08 -15.31 -5.22
C ASN A 55 20.67 -14.64 -6.55
N TYR A 56 19.85 -13.58 -6.44
CA TYR A 56 19.28 -12.89 -7.60
C TYR A 56 20.33 -12.23 -8.51
N GLN A 57 21.42 -11.69 -7.93
CA GLN A 57 22.47 -11.00 -8.68
C GLN A 57 23.21 -11.95 -9.64
N SER A 58 23.50 -13.17 -9.18
CA SER A 58 24.17 -14.20 -9.97
C SER A 58 23.20 -15.09 -10.77
N ARG A 59 21.88 -14.94 -10.55
CA ARG A 59 20.80 -15.83 -11.02
C ARG A 59 21.03 -17.30 -10.64
N SER A 60 21.62 -17.53 -9.46
CA SER A 60 22.01 -18.86 -9.00
C SER A 60 21.10 -19.34 -7.87
N MET A 61 20.79 -20.63 -7.87
CA MET A 61 19.96 -21.28 -6.87
C MET A 61 20.68 -22.48 -6.28
N VAL A 62 20.52 -22.70 -4.98
CA VAL A 62 21.05 -23.88 -4.28
C VAL A 62 19.94 -24.71 -3.66
N PHE A 63 20.14 -26.02 -3.71
CA PHE A 63 19.26 -27.02 -3.09
C PHE A 63 20.09 -27.96 -2.22
N LEU A 64 19.74 -28.03 -0.93
CA LEU A 64 20.35 -28.91 0.04
C LEU A 64 19.55 -30.20 0.15
N SER A 65 20.07 -31.29 -0.40
CA SER A 65 19.59 -32.65 -0.11
C SER A 65 20.26 -33.19 1.16
N ALA A 66 19.83 -34.35 1.67
CA ALA A 66 20.32 -34.94 2.92
C ALA A 66 21.86 -35.08 3.02
N ASP A 67 22.53 -35.27 1.89
CA ASP A 67 23.95 -35.60 1.73
C ASP A 67 24.71 -34.63 0.80
N SER A 68 24.02 -33.75 0.07
CA SER A 68 24.63 -32.98 -1.03
C SER A 68 23.97 -31.64 -1.31
N VAL A 69 24.78 -30.63 -1.62
CA VAL A 69 24.33 -29.33 -2.16
C VAL A 69 24.42 -29.33 -3.68
N GLY A 70 23.29 -29.20 -4.36
CA GLY A 70 23.24 -28.89 -5.79
C GLY A 70 23.24 -27.38 -6.01
N ILE A 71 24.15 -26.88 -6.84
CA ILE A 71 24.26 -25.49 -7.27
C ILE A 71 23.80 -25.40 -8.73
N TYR A 72 22.80 -24.58 -8.99
CA TYR A 72 22.14 -24.41 -10.27
C TYR A 72 22.16 -22.94 -10.68
N LYS A 73 22.06 -22.67 -11.98
CA LYS A 73 22.05 -21.32 -12.51
C LYS A 73 21.04 -21.16 -13.64
N PHE A 74 20.23 -20.12 -13.56
CA PHE A 74 19.31 -19.74 -14.62
C PHE A 74 20.04 -19.04 -15.77
N ASP A 75 19.53 -19.25 -16.98
CA ASP A 75 19.86 -18.42 -18.13
C ASP A 75 19.36 -16.98 -17.94
N GLU A 76 19.65 -16.12 -18.90
CA GLU A 76 19.26 -14.70 -18.85
C GLU A 76 17.73 -14.48 -18.85
N THR A 77 16.99 -15.44 -19.42
CA THR A 77 15.53 -15.35 -19.59
C THR A 77 14.74 -16.14 -18.54
N PHE A 78 15.42 -16.83 -17.61
CA PHE A 78 14.84 -17.76 -16.63
C PHE A 78 13.99 -18.89 -17.24
N LYS A 79 14.24 -19.25 -18.51
CA LYS A 79 13.57 -20.35 -19.23
C LYS A 79 14.37 -21.64 -19.26
N ARG A 80 15.64 -21.59 -18.85
CA ARG A 80 16.50 -22.76 -18.63
C ARG A 80 17.22 -22.62 -17.30
N MET A 81 17.38 -23.73 -16.59
CA MET A 81 18.24 -23.82 -15.42
C MET A 81 19.18 -25.01 -15.54
N ASP A 82 20.48 -24.72 -15.53
CA ASP A 82 21.54 -25.70 -15.69
C ASP A 82 22.18 -26.03 -14.33
N CYS A 83 22.53 -27.30 -14.10
CA CYS A 83 23.32 -27.70 -12.93
C CYS A 83 24.78 -27.28 -13.13
N VAL A 84 25.29 -26.41 -12.25
CA VAL A 84 26.67 -25.91 -12.29
C VAL A 84 27.61 -26.88 -11.57
N LYS A 85 27.21 -27.35 -10.38
CA LYS A 85 28.01 -28.25 -9.55
C LYS A 85 27.12 -28.95 -8.53
N VAL A 86 27.41 -30.21 -8.23
CA VAL A 86 26.92 -30.88 -7.01
C VAL A 86 28.11 -31.08 -6.07
N VAL A 87 27.93 -30.78 -4.79
CA VAL A 87 28.94 -30.93 -3.73
C VAL A 87 28.42 -31.95 -2.72
N ASP A 88 29.15 -33.05 -2.56
CA ASP A 88 28.90 -34.04 -1.50
C ASP A 88 29.38 -33.49 -0.15
N LEU A 89 28.49 -33.40 0.83
CA LEU A 89 28.79 -32.87 2.16
C LEU A 89 29.49 -33.89 3.05
N GLY A 90 29.32 -35.19 2.81
CA GLY A 90 29.99 -36.26 3.56
C GLY A 90 31.48 -36.38 3.22
N VAL A 91 31.88 -35.95 2.02
CA VAL A 91 33.30 -35.91 1.59
C VAL A 91 33.97 -34.56 1.91
N HIS A 92 33.21 -33.46 1.95
CA HIS A 92 33.76 -32.11 2.02
C HIS A 92 33.45 -31.32 3.30
N SER A 93 32.70 -31.86 4.26
CA SER A 93 32.37 -31.17 5.51
C SER A 93 32.54 -32.07 6.74
N THR A 94 32.76 -31.47 7.90
CA THR A 94 32.66 -32.14 9.21
C THR A 94 31.30 -31.91 9.86
N LEU A 95 30.28 -31.59 9.07
CA LEU A 95 28.92 -31.29 9.52
C LEU A 95 28.07 -32.56 9.49
N THR A 96 27.10 -32.63 10.39
CA THR A 96 26.17 -33.75 10.55
C THR A 96 24.74 -33.28 10.35
N ALA A 97 23.97 -34.00 9.54
CA ALA A 97 22.55 -33.75 9.37
C ALA A 97 21.78 -34.05 10.68
N PRO A 98 20.66 -33.37 10.97
CA PRO A 98 19.94 -32.42 10.12
C PRO A 98 20.59 -31.03 10.07
N PHE A 99 20.56 -30.39 8.91
CA PHE A 99 20.99 -29.01 8.74
C PHE A 99 19.84 -28.05 9.07
N ASN A 100 20.15 -26.96 9.77
CA ASN A 100 19.15 -26.00 10.24
C ASN A 100 18.94 -24.82 9.28
N ASP A 101 19.97 -24.47 8.49
CA ASP A 101 19.96 -23.25 7.67
C ASP A 101 21.01 -23.30 6.54
N MET A 102 20.76 -22.56 5.46
CA MET A 102 21.65 -22.45 4.29
C MET A 102 21.60 -21.05 3.67
N LEU A 103 22.76 -20.52 3.25
CA LEU A 103 22.90 -19.24 2.56
C LEU A 103 23.88 -19.34 1.36
N LEU A 104 23.50 -18.81 0.21
CA LEU A 104 24.32 -18.66 -0.99
C LEU A 104 24.82 -17.21 -1.13
N LEU A 105 26.09 -17.02 -0.80
CA LEU A 105 26.75 -15.72 -0.81
C LEU A 105 27.86 -15.71 -1.88
N GLY A 106 27.76 -14.83 -2.87
CA GLY A 106 28.63 -14.77 -4.05
C GLY A 106 28.71 -16.10 -4.83
N ARG A 107 29.71 -16.92 -4.50
CA ARG A 107 29.95 -18.26 -5.07
C ARG A 107 30.10 -19.36 -4.01
N THR A 108 29.87 -19.04 -2.74
CA THR A 108 30.08 -19.93 -1.60
C THR A 108 28.75 -20.25 -0.94
N VAL A 109 28.56 -21.52 -0.59
CA VAL A 109 27.39 -21.99 0.15
C VAL A 109 27.78 -22.21 1.60
N TYR A 110 27.05 -21.56 2.51
CA TYR A 110 27.18 -21.72 3.94
C TYR A 110 26.02 -22.58 4.43
N VAL A 111 26.32 -23.60 5.22
CA VAL A 111 25.33 -24.53 5.80
C VAL A 111 25.61 -24.62 7.29
N THR A 112 24.57 -24.65 8.14
CA THR A 112 24.76 -24.74 9.61
C THR A 112 24.03 -25.93 10.21
N GLU A 113 24.68 -26.59 11.17
CA GLU A 113 24.11 -27.68 11.99
C GLU A 113 23.68 -27.15 13.38
N PRO A 114 22.67 -27.74 14.04
CA PRO A 114 22.13 -27.24 15.31
C PRO A 114 23.14 -27.11 16.47
N THR A 115 24.22 -27.90 16.47
CA THR A 115 25.10 -28.09 17.63
C THR A 115 26.46 -27.42 17.52
N ARG A 116 26.80 -26.78 16.39
CA ARG A 116 28.20 -26.39 16.12
C ARG A 116 28.35 -25.03 15.43
N CYS A 117 28.31 -23.98 16.24
CA CYS A 117 29.16 -22.81 16.04
C CYS A 117 30.24 -22.83 17.14
N ARG A 118 31.52 -22.81 16.78
CA ARG A 118 32.61 -22.79 17.77
C ARG A 118 32.56 -21.46 18.54
N HIS A 119 32.53 -21.61 19.87
CA HIS A 119 32.52 -20.58 20.95
C HIS A 119 31.15 -20.30 21.59
N GLN A 120 30.80 -21.18 22.53
CA GLN A 120 30.13 -20.85 23.81
C GLN A 120 28.87 -19.97 23.70
N PHE A 121 27.79 -20.54 23.18
CA PHE A 121 26.43 -20.01 23.36
C PHE A 121 25.65 -20.88 24.36
N ASP A 122 24.86 -20.20 25.19
CA ASP A 122 24.03 -20.82 26.23
C ASP A 122 22.83 -21.53 25.61
N THR A 123 22.29 -22.57 26.26
CA THR A 123 21.26 -23.45 25.69
C THR A 123 19.93 -22.74 25.36
N ASP A 124 19.73 -21.54 25.86
CA ASP A 124 18.50 -20.74 25.75
C ASP A 124 18.54 -19.69 24.61
N THR A 125 19.50 -19.79 23.67
CA THR A 125 19.60 -18.87 22.52
C THR A 125 18.95 -19.42 21.25
N SER A 126 17.92 -18.73 20.73
CA SER A 126 17.42 -18.98 19.37
C SER A 126 18.17 -18.11 18.35
N ARG A 127 18.09 -18.49 17.07
CA ARG A 127 18.75 -17.78 15.96
C ARG A 127 17.82 -17.62 14.76
N SER A 128 17.87 -16.45 14.11
CA SER A 128 17.31 -16.25 12.78
C SER A 128 18.06 -17.02 11.69
N ARG A 129 17.56 -16.92 10.45
CA ARG A 129 18.34 -17.29 9.26
C ARG A 129 19.63 -16.47 9.16
N LEU A 130 20.63 -17.05 8.50
CA LEU A 130 21.86 -16.37 8.06
C LEU A 130 21.53 -15.29 7.03
N MET A 131 22.29 -14.21 7.07
CA MET A 131 22.16 -13.05 6.20
C MET A 131 23.54 -12.57 5.74
N GLY A 132 23.62 -12.08 4.50
CA GLY A 132 24.79 -11.39 3.97
C GLY A 132 24.83 -9.91 4.36
N PHE A 133 26.05 -9.36 4.47
CA PHE A 133 26.30 -7.97 4.86
C PHE A 133 27.45 -7.36 4.05
N SER A 134 27.32 -6.07 3.71
CA SER A 134 28.34 -5.27 3.01
C SER A 134 28.92 -5.97 1.78
N ASP A 135 28.12 -6.10 0.72
CA ASP A 135 28.52 -6.70 -0.56
C ASP A 135 29.23 -8.06 -0.40
N ASP A 136 28.58 -8.96 0.32
CA ASP A 136 29.01 -10.34 0.56
C ASP A 136 30.34 -10.47 1.36
N LEU A 137 30.77 -9.44 2.10
CA LEU A 137 32.00 -9.44 2.90
C LEU A 137 31.84 -9.96 4.34
N ALA A 138 30.61 -10.01 4.87
CA ALA A 138 30.31 -10.58 6.18
C ALA A 138 29.01 -11.38 6.18
N ILE A 139 28.90 -12.33 7.09
CA ILE A 139 27.67 -13.10 7.37
C ILE A 139 27.27 -12.87 8.81
N GLY A 140 25.97 -12.78 9.08
CA GLY A 140 25.45 -12.70 10.44
C GLY A 140 24.05 -13.25 10.60
N ALA A 141 23.61 -13.32 11.86
CA ALA A 141 22.26 -13.69 12.23
C ALA A 141 21.84 -12.94 13.50
N VAL A 142 20.53 -12.78 13.70
CA VAL A 142 19.98 -12.28 14.95
C VAL A 142 19.89 -13.45 15.92
N LEU A 143 20.60 -13.32 17.03
CA LEU A 143 20.47 -14.16 18.22
C LEU A 143 19.40 -13.55 19.11
N VAL A 144 18.53 -14.38 19.68
CA VAL A 144 17.52 -13.92 20.64
C VAL A 144 17.69 -14.67 21.97
N THR A 145 17.82 -13.89 23.05
CA THR A 145 17.96 -14.38 24.43
C THR A 145 16.71 -14.05 25.23
N ALA A 146 16.20 -15.00 26.03
CA ALA A 146 15.16 -14.73 27.02
C ALA A 146 15.65 -13.78 28.11
N CYS A 147 14.76 -12.90 28.58
CA CYS A 147 14.99 -11.98 29.69
C CYS A 147 14.20 -12.44 30.93
N ALA A 148 14.66 -12.02 32.12
CA ALA A 148 14.06 -12.43 33.41
C ALA A 148 12.62 -11.91 33.63
N ASP A 149 12.16 -10.96 32.82
CA ASP A 149 10.80 -10.41 32.79
C ASP A 149 9.86 -11.15 31.82
N GLY A 150 10.34 -12.21 31.14
CA GLY A 150 9.60 -12.95 30.13
C GLY A 150 9.61 -12.31 28.74
N SER A 151 10.28 -11.16 28.55
CA SER A 151 10.56 -10.62 27.22
C SER A 151 11.78 -11.30 26.58
N PHE A 152 12.06 -10.95 25.33
CA PHE A 152 13.21 -11.45 24.60
C PHE A 152 14.06 -10.31 24.04
N GLN A 153 15.38 -10.43 24.06
CA GLN A 153 16.29 -9.40 23.53
C GLN A 153 17.04 -9.90 22.30
N GLY A 154 16.99 -9.11 21.22
CA GLY A 154 17.73 -9.34 19.99
C GLY A 154 19.16 -8.79 19.99
N LYS A 155 20.10 -9.59 19.48
CA LYS A 155 21.51 -9.22 19.26
C LYS A 155 21.95 -9.69 17.88
N LEU A 156 22.47 -8.80 17.05
CA LEU A 156 23.09 -9.16 15.78
C LEU A 156 24.52 -9.65 16.01
N SER A 157 24.81 -10.89 15.59
CA SER A 157 26.14 -11.47 15.63
C SER A 157 26.63 -11.71 14.20
N CYS A 158 27.81 -11.17 13.85
CA CYS A 158 28.38 -11.28 12.51
C CYS A 158 29.82 -11.83 12.53
N VAL A 159 30.25 -12.37 11.40
CA VAL A 159 31.60 -12.87 11.11
C VAL A 159 32.05 -12.29 9.78
N ALA A 160 33.23 -11.66 9.75
CA ALA A 160 33.84 -11.17 8.52
C ALA A 160 34.49 -12.33 7.74
N LEU A 161 34.28 -12.38 6.42
CA LEU A 161 34.67 -13.52 5.58
C LEU A 161 36.10 -13.45 5.05
N ASP A 162 36.77 -12.29 5.19
CA ASP A 162 38.18 -12.08 4.84
C ASP A 162 39.12 -12.88 5.73
N ALA A 163 38.81 -12.96 7.03
CA ALA A 163 39.64 -13.59 8.06
C ALA A 163 38.88 -14.56 8.97
N TYR A 164 37.60 -14.85 8.67
CA TYR A 164 36.67 -15.60 9.55
C TYR A 164 36.61 -15.05 10.99
N ARG A 165 36.78 -13.72 11.11
CA ARG A 165 36.89 -13.03 12.40
C ARG A 165 35.50 -12.65 12.90
N GLN A 166 35.19 -13.02 14.15
CA GLN A 166 33.99 -12.52 14.83
C GLN A 166 33.99 -10.99 14.89
N LEU A 167 32.89 -10.39 14.45
CA LEU A 167 32.63 -8.96 14.58
C LEU A 167 31.95 -8.68 15.92
N PRO A 168 32.04 -7.44 16.45
CA PRO A 168 31.37 -7.08 17.69
C PRO A 168 29.85 -7.35 17.62
N VAL A 169 29.33 -8.03 18.65
CA VAL A 169 27.89 -8.30 18.77
C VAL A 169 27.15 -7.00 19.05
N ALA A 170 26.21 -6.64 18.18
CA ALA A 170 25.45 -5.40 18.29
C ALA A 170 24.06 -5.67 18.91
N PRO A 171 23.67 -5.06 20.04
CA PRO A 171 22.31 -5.16 20.54
C PRO A 171 21.36 -4.45 19.57
N LEU A 172 20.21 -5.05 19.29
CA LEU A 172 19.19 -4.44 18.42
C LEU A 172 18.42 -3.31 19.14
N GLY A 173 18.48 -3.25 20.49
CA GLY A 173 17.93 -2.14 21.28
C GLY A 173 16.42 -2.21 21.52
N ASP A 174 15.70 -3.12 20.87
CA ASP A 174 14.30 -3.46 21.12
C ASP A 174 14.16 -4.78 21.90
N THR A 175 13.03 -4.92 22.60
CA THR A 175 12.53 -6.18 23.18
C THR A 175 11.45 -6.79 22.29
N PHE A 176 11.52 -8.10 22.06
CA PHE A 176 10.54 -8.91 21.35
C PHE A 176 9.64 -9.69 22.34
N LEU A 177 8.46 -10.08 21.88
CA LEU A 177 7.52 -10.93 22.62
C LEU A 177 7.73 -12.44 22.36
N THR A 178 8.58 -12.80 21.40
CA THR A 178 8.92 -14.19 21.08
C THR A 178 10.40 -14.35 20.73
N ASN A 179 10.92 -15.57 20.89
CA ASN A 179 12.22 -16.00 20.36
C ASN A 179 12.14 -16.52 18.91
N GLU A 180 10.95 -16.70 18.34
CA GLU A 180 10.71 -17.13 16.95
C GLU A 180 10.67 -15.95 15.96
N VAL A 181 11.58 -14.98 16.11
CA VAL A 181 11.63 -13.83 15.20
C VAL A 181 12.17 -14.22 13.83
N GLN A 182 11.59 -13.65 12.78
CA GLN A 182 12.08 -13.80 11.41
C GLN A 182 12.96 -12.60 11.06
N ALA A 183 14.19 -12.82 10.59
CA ALA A 183 15.10 -11.73 10.22
C ALA A 183 15.66 -11.91 8.81
N GLU A 184 15.81 -10.79 8.09
CA GLU A 184 16.33 -10.72 6.73
C GLU A 184 17.12 -9.42 6.54
N CYS A 185 18.19 -9.46 5.73
CA CYS A 185 19.03 -8.29 5.45
C CYS A 185 18.83 -7.83 4.01
N VAL A 186 18.51 -6.55 3.82
CA VAL A 186 18.35 -5.93 2.51
C VAL A 186 19.14 -4.62 2.49
N ASN A 187 20.07 -4.50 1.54
CA ASN A 187 20.86 -3.28 1.29
C ASN A 187 21.51 -2.67 2.55
N GLY A 188 22.10 -3.49 3.43
CA GLY A 188 22.78 -3.01 4.64
C GLY A 188 21.84 -2.71 5.82
N HIS A 189 20.58 -3.13 5.75
CA HIS A 189 19.64 -3.04 6.87
C HIS A 189 19.09 -4.41 7.25
N VAL A 190 18.99 -4.67 8.55
CA VAL A 190 18.35 -5.87 9.11
C VAL A 190 16.92 -5.57 9.46
N PHE A 191 15.99 -6.32 8.86
CA PHE A 191 14.62 -6.41 9.32
C PHE A 191 14.51 -7.52 10.36
N VAL A 192 13.68 -7.30 11.39
CA VAL A 192 13.25 -8.35 12.32
C VAL A 192 11.75 -8.26 12.51
N PHE A 193 11.02 -9.27 12.05
CA PHE A 193 9.60 -9.42 12.27
C PHE A 193 9.36 -10.22 13.54
N ASP A 194 8.71 -9.59 14.51
CA ASP A 194 8.10 -10.26 15.65
C ASP A 194 6.67 -10.65 15.26
N PRO A 195 6.38 -11.95 15.03
CA PRO A 195 5.06 -12.40 14.61
C PRO A 195 4.00 -12.27 15.72
N LEU A 196 4.40 -12.24 17.00
CA LEU A 196 3.49 -12.18 18.14
C LEU A 196 3.11 -10.72 18.45
N ALA A 197 4.08 -9.81 18.42
CA ALA A 197 3.83 -8.36 18.46
C ALA A 197 3.23 -7.81 17.16
N ARG A 198 3.29 -8.60 16.07
CA ARG A 198 2.90 -8.21 14.71
C ARG A 198 3.66 -6.95 14.23
N LYS A 199 4.90 -6.80 14.70
CA LYS A 199 5.74 -5.60 14.54
C LYS A 199 6.96 -5.93 13.69
N LEU A 200 7.21 -5.11 12.67
CA LEU A 200 8.44 -5.16 11.87
C LEU A 200 9.40 -4.11 12.39
N HIS A 201 10.54 -4.56 12.91
CA HIS A 201 11.65 -3.71 13.32
C HIS A 201 12.65 -3.60 12.16
N ALA A 202 13.31 -2.45 12.03
CA ALA A 202 14.28 -2.19 10.97
C ALA A 202 15.51 -1.47 11.54
N PHE A 203 16.68 -2.08 11.36
CA PHE A 203 17.95 -1.63 11.92
C PHE A 203 18.91 -1.34 10.76
N SER A 204 19.56 -0.18 10.77
CA SER A 204 20.65 0.14 9.82
C SER A 204 21.96 -0.44 10.35
N VAL A 205 22.70 -1.15 9.50
CA VAL A 205 23.90 -1.90 9.87
C VAL A 205 25.03 -1.63 8.88
N ASP A 206 25.75 -0.54 9.13
CA ASP A 206 26.97 -0.19 8.38
C ASP A 206 28.14 -1.10 8.78
N VAL A 207 28.41 -2.15 8.00
CA VAL A 207 29.60 -2.98 8.15
C VAL A 207 30.76 -2.36 7.36
N THR A 208 31.55 -1.51 8.00
CA THR A 208 32.72 -0.89 7.37
C THR A 208 33.94 -1.83 7.38
N VAL A 209 34.25 -2.44 6.23
CA VAL A 209 35.47 -3.24 6.06
C VAL A 209 36.66 -2.31 5.78
N ARG A 210 37.34 -1.88 6.85
CA ARG A 210 38.68 -1.29 6.79
C ARG A 210 39.63 -2.05 7.71
N SER A 211 40.89 -2.16 7.28
CA SER A 211 42.00 -2.44 8.17
C SER A 211 42.00 -1.38 9.28
N ASP A 212 41.90 -1.87 10.51
CA ASP A 212 42.23 -1.16 11.74
C ASP A 212 41.29 0.01 12.12
N SER A 213 40.42 -0.24 13.11
CA SER A 213 39.45 0.65 13.79
C SER A 213 38.07 0.86 13.12
N TYR A 214 37.03 0.88 13.96
CA TYR A 214 35.62 1.04 13.60
C TYR A 214 35.02 2.29 14.27
N SER A 215 34.11 3.00 13.60
CA SER A 215 33.26 4.00 14.25
C SER A 215 31.99 4.28 13.44
N MET A 216 30.81 4.13 14.05
CA MET A 216 29.52 4.52 13.47
C MET A 216 29.33 6.05 13.60
N ARG A 217 28.83 6.73 12.55
CA ARG A 217 28.52 8.17 12.57
C ARG A 217 27.32 8.52 11.69
N HIS A 218 26.58 9.55 12.09
CA HIS A 218 25.37 10.05 11.41
C HIS A 218 25.67 11.40 10.69
N GLY A 219 25.04 11.69 9.54
CA GLY A 219 25.36 12.87 8.71
C GLY A 219 24.23 13.40 7.80
N GLU A 220 24.36 14.65 7.33
CA GLU A 220 23.29 15.44 6.67
C GLU A 220 23.75 16.35 5.51
N LYS A 221 22.78 16.79 4.66
CA LYS A 221 22.77 17.89 3.64
C LYS A 221 23.37 17.62 2.22
N CYS A 222 22.94 18.23 1.09
CA CYS A 222 21.67 18.92 0.68
C CYS A 222 21.63 19.36 -0.84
N LEU A 223 20.43 19.50 -1.43
CA LEU A 223 19.95 20.45 -2.50
C LEU A 223 20.15 20.27 -4.05
N ARG A 224 18.99 20.28 -4.78
CA ARG A 224 18.69 20.71 -6.21
C ARG A 224 19.25 19.83 -7.36
N LYS A 225 18.60 19.59 -8.53
CA LYS A 225 17.28 19.85 -9.19
C LYS A 225 17.32 19.16 -10.60
N GLU A 226 16.28 18.87 -11.40
CA GLU A 226 14.80 18.82 -11.30
C GLU A 226 14.18 18.05 -12.50
N HIS A 227 13.44 16.95 -12.32
CA HIS A 227 12.70 16.17 -13.34
C HIS A 227 11.76 15.16 -12.64
N TRP A 228 10.73 14.59 -13.26
CA TRP A 228 9.89 13.58 -12.57
C TRP A 228 10.64 12.28 -12.27
N MET A 229 11.59 11.92 -13.15
CA MET A 229 12.53 10.81 -12.91
C MET A 229 13.57 11.17 -11.84
N TYR A 230 13.79 12.46 -11.57
CA TYR A 230 14.58 12.97 -10.45
C TYR A 230 13.79 12.86 -9.13
N THR A 231 12.47 13.10 -9.14
CA THR A 231 11.60 12.78 -7.98
C THR A 231 11.59 11.28 -7.70
N PHE A 232 11.53 10.45 -8.75
CA PHE A 232 11.66 9.00 -8.61
C PHE A 232 13.03 8.65 -7.98
N TYR A 233 14.13 9.09 -8.59
CA TYR A 233 15.50 8.86 -8.12
C TYR A 233 15.73 9.35 -6.67
N HIS A 234 15.24 10.54 -6.30
CA HIS A 234 15.38 11.07 -4.94
C HIS A 234 14.48 10.41 -3.89
N VAL A 235 13.42 9.69 -4.28
CA VAL A 235 12.74 8.76 -3.36
C VAL A 235 13.60 7.52 -3.07
N PHE A 236 14.48 7.12 -3.99
CA PHE A 236 15.46 6.06 -3.75
C PHE A 236 16.76 6.58 -3.09
N GLU A 237 17.14 7.85 -3.27
CA GLU A 237 18.39 8.43 -2.73
C GLU A 237 18.25 9.15 -1.37
N ASN A 238 17.13 9.85 -1.11
CA ASN A 238 16.99 10.68 0.11
C ASN A 238 16.26 9.98 1.27
N GLU A 239 15.59 8.85 1.03
CA GLU A 239 14.87 8.13 2.09
C GLU A 239 15.87 7.40 2.99
N LYS A 240 16.46 8.14 3.95
CA LYS A 240 17.46 7.66 4.93
C LYS A 240 16.98 6.50 5.83
N SER A 241 15.75 6.05 5.67
CA SER A 241 15.15 4.93 6.39
C SER A 241 14.27 4.14 5.45
N MET A 242 14.48 2.83 5.38
CA MET A 242 13.59 1.92 4.66
C MET A 242 12.14 1.97 5.14
N VAL A 243 11.88 2.40 6.38
CA VAL A 243 10.50 2.60 6.87
C VAL A 243 9.83 3.71 6.06
N ALA A 244 10.53 4.82 5.83
CA ALA A 244 10.03 5.92 5.02
C ALA A 244 9.97 5.54 3.53
N PHE A 245 10.91 4.74 3.01
CA PHE A 245 10.82 4.15 1.68
C PHE A 245 9.60 3.24 1.50
N LEU A 246 9.36 2.29 2.43
CA LEU A 246 8.23 1.37 2.39
C LEU A 246 6.90 2.12 2.57
N GLN A 247 6.84 3.11 3.47
CA GLN A 247 5.71 4.03 3.58
C GLN A 247 5.49 4.78 2.26
N THR A 248 6.52 5.34 1.64
CA THR A 248 6.41 6.01 0.35
C THR A 248 5.94 5.04 -0.74
N LEU A 249 6.46 3.81 -0.83
CA LEU A 249 6.04 2.80 -1.80
C LEU A 249 4.56 2.38 -1.61
N VAL A 250 4.18 2.00 -0.39
CA VAL A 250 2.82 1.59 -0.02
C VAL A 250 1.83 2.74 -0.24
N THR A 251 2.17 3.94 0.21
CA THR A 251 1.28 5.10 0.06
C THR A 251 1.23 5.59 -1.38
N PHE A 252 2.29 5.40 -2.19
CA PHE A 252 2.34 5.85 -3.58
C PHE A 252 1.35 5.11 -4.48
N LEU A 253 1.20 3.79 -4.31
CA LEU A 253 0.37 2.93 -5.15
C LEU A 253 -1.13 3.09 -4.83
N PRO A 254 -1.99 3.44 -5.81
CA PRO A 254 -3.42 3.44 -5.62
C PRO A 254 -4.00 2.02 -5.60
N ILE A 255 -5.00 1.78 -4.75
CA ILE A 255 -5.78 0.54 -4.68
C ILE A 255 -7.24 0.81 -5.05
N GLN A 256 -7.88 -0.08 -5.80
CA GLN A 256 -9.32 0.00 -6.07
C GLN A 256 -10.08 -0.40 -4.79
N ILE A 257 -11.13 0.35 -4.42
CA ILE A 257 -11.90 0.11 -3.19
C ILE A 257 -13.34 -0.36 -3.44
N CYS A 258 -13.92 0.02 -4.58
CA CYS A 258 -15.25 -0.44 -5.01
C CYS A 258 -15.45 -0.22 -6.51
N ARG A 259 -16.46 -0.87 -7.08
CA ARG A 259 -17.01 -0.67 -8.43
C ARG A 259 -18.49 -0.39 -8.36
N ALA A 260 -19.02 0.33 -9.34
CA ALA A 260 -20.45 0.54 -9.52
C ALA A 260 -20.86 -0.11 -10.85
N GLU A 261 -21.41 -1.32 -10.75
CA GLU A 261 -21.65 -2.23 -11.87
C GLU A 261 -22.87 -3.11 -11.58
N ALA A 262 -23.51 -3.63 -12.63
CA ALA A 262 -24.72 -4.46 -12.51
C ALA A 262 -25.83 -3.83 -11.63
N ASN A 263 -25.91 -2.49 -11.60
CA ASN A 263 -26.81 -1.70 -10.77
C ASN A 263 -26.58 -1.81 -9.24
N ALA A 264 -25.40 -2.30 -8.82
CA ALA A 264 -24.97 -2.44 -7.43
C ALA A 264 -23.65 -1.69 -7.16
N LEU A 265 -23.22 -1.64 -5.90
CA LEU A 265 -21.89 -1.15 -5.50
C LEU A 265 -21.07 -2.33 -4.96
N THR A 266 -20.24 -2.94 -5.80
CA THR A 266 -19.32 -4.02 -5.42
C THR A 266 -18.20 -3.45 -4.55
N VAL A 267 -18.09 -3.86 -3.29
CA VAL A 267 -16.96 -3.49 -2.42
C VAL A 267 -15.80 -4.45 -2.67
N LEU A 268 -14.61 -3.93 -2.92
CA LEU A 268 -13.43 -4.75 -3.18
C LEU A 268 -12.64 -5.00 -1.89
N ARG A 269 -12.14 -6.22 -1.74
CA ARG A 269 -11.28 -6.62 -0.63
C ARG A 269 -9.84 -6.66 -1.12
N ASP A 270 -8.99 -5.82 -0.56
CA ASP A 270 -7.57 -5.71 -0.91
C ASP A 270 -7.34 -5.43 -2.42
N GLY A 271 -8.28 -4.73 -3.06
CA GLY A 271 -8.28 -4.43 -4.50
C GLY A 271 -8.78 -5.56 -5.39
N LEU A 272 -9.25 -6.66 -4.81
CA LEU A 272 -9.79 -7.83 -5.50
C LEU A 272 -11.30 -7.96 -5.28
N ASP A 273 -11.96 -8.60 -6.23
CA ASP A 273 -13.40 -8.85 -6.22
C ASP A 273 -13.71 -10.07 -5.32
N PRO A 274 -14.57 -9.93 -4.29
CA PRO A 274 -14.88 -11.04 -3.38
C PRO A 274 -15.79 -12.12 -3.99
N SER A 275 -16.39 -11.89 -5.15
CA SER A 275 -17.31 -12.85 -5.81
C SER A 275 -16.67 -14.18 -6.23
N PHE A 276 -15.34 -14.29 -6.15
CA PHE A 276 -14.60 -15.52 -6.42
C PHE A 276 -14.51 -16.50 -5.24
N ASP A 277 -14.87 -16.09 -4.01
CA ASP A 277 -14.54 -16.84 -2.78
C ASP A 277 -15.73 -17.17 -1.84
N VAL A 278 -16.96 -16.70 -2.11
CA VAL A 278 -18.09 -16.82 -1.15
C VAL A 278 -19.39 -17.26 -1.82
N ALA A 279 -20.06 -18.27 -1.23
CA ALA A 279 -21.44 -18.60 -1.57
C ALA A 279 -22.40 -17.49 -1.09
N GLU A 280 -23.52 -17.30 -1.79
CA GLU A 280 -24.53 -16.28 -1.46
C GLU A 280 -25.11 -16.50 -0.05
N VAL A 281 -24.63 -15.74 0.92
CA VAL A 281 -25.17 -15.62 2.28
C VAL A 281 -25.53 -14.15 2.47
N GLU A 282 -26.73 -13.87 2.98
CA GLU A 282 -27.13 -12.52 3.35
C GLU A 282 -26.19 -11.99 4.46
N GLN A 283 -25.39 -10.98 4.15
CA GLN A 283 -24.44 -10.35 5.07
C GLN A 283 -24.98 -9.01 5.57
N GLU A 284 -24.85 -8.75 6.88
CA GLU A 284 -25.16 -7.44 7.44
C GLU A 284 -24.07 -6.42 7.06
N SER A 285 -24.40 -5.13 7.10
CA SER A 285 -23.43 -4.05 6.85
C SER A 285 -22.24 -4.09 7.83
N ALA A 286 -22.43 -4.65 9.04
CA ALA A 286 -21.35 -4.89 9.99
C ALA A 286 -20.36 -5.99 9.53
N ASP A 287 -20.81 -7.06 8.86
CA ASP A 287 -19.94 -8.15 8.37
C ASP A 287 -19.16 -7.75 7.13
N ILE A 288 -19.80 -7.02 6.21
CA ILE A 288 -19.14 -6.43 5.05
C ILE A 288 -18.10 -5.41 5.52
N ALA A 289 -18.42 -4.55 6.50
CA ALA A 289 -17.44 -3.64 7.09
C ALA A 289 -16.33 -4.40 7.84
N GLU A 290 -16.63 -5.49 8.55
CA GLU A 290 -15.62 -6.30 9.23
C GLU A 290 -14.65 -6.95 8.24
N SER A 291 -15.12 -7.42 7.08
CA SER A 291 -14.31 -8.09 6.06
C SER A 291 -13.59 -7.15 5.08
N THR A 292 -14.09 -5.93 4.87
CA THR A 292 -13.53 -4.94 3.93
C THR A 292 -12.10 -4.52 4.33
N ARG A 293 -11.15 -4.64 3.38
CA ARG A 293 -9.73 -4.28 3.55
C ARG A 293 -9.21 -3.58 2.29
N PHE A 294 -8.14 -2.81 2.46
CA PHE A 294 -7.53 -1.95 1.44
C PHE A 294 -6.03 -2.24 1.25
N GLY A 295 -5.65 -3.52 1.31
CA GLY A 295 -4.27 -3.98 1.22
C GLY A 295 -3.40 -3.35 2.31
N LEU A 296 -2.16 -3.03 1.95
CA LEU A 296 -1.19 -2.39 2.83
C LEU A 296 -1.60 -0.96 3.30
N LEU A 297 -2.62 -0.35 2.69
CA LEU A 297 -3.18 0.91 3.21
C LEU A 297 -3.98 0.71 4.49
N SER A 298 -4.57 -0.47 4.72
CA SER A 298 -5.34 -0.75 5.96
C SER A 298 -4.49 -0.72 7.23
N PRO A 299 -3.38 -1.47 7.37
CA PRO A 299 -2.55 -1.39 8.57
C PRO A 299 -1.93 0.01 8.75
N LEU A 300 -1.56 0.69 7.65
CA LEU A 300 -1.04 2.06 7.73
C LEU A 300 -2.09 3.04 8.26
N LEU A 301 -3.33 2.97 7.77
CA LEU A 301 -4.46 3.73 8.31
C LEU A 301 -4.70 3.37 9.78
N SER A 302 -4.79 2.09 10.12
CA SER A 302 -5.03 1.65 11.51
C SER A 302 -3.96 2.13 12.50
N ALA A 303 -2.70 2.27 12.05
CA ALA A 303 -1.56 2.73 12.86
C ALA A 303 -1.36 4.26 12.86
N TRP A 304 -2.07 5.02 12.02
CA TRP A 304 -1.88 6.46 11.94
C TRP A 304 -2.63 7.20 13.05
N GLU A 305 -1.92 7.78 14.00
CA GLU A 305 -2.51 8.51 15.14
C GLU A 305 -2.86 9.98 14.82
N GLY A 306 -2.29 10.55 13.76
CA GLY A 306 -2.49 11.95 13.39
C GLY A 306 -3.82 12.23 12.68
N ARG A 307 -4.09 13.52 12.43
CA ARG A 307 -5.30 13.95 11.68
C ARG A 307 -5.29 13.36 10.27
N VAL A 308 -6.47 13.06 9.74
CA VAL A 308 -6.68 12.67 8.33
C VAL A 308 -7.48 13.74 7.61
N VAL A 309 -7.07 14.05 6.36
CA VAL A 309 -7.79 14.94 5.45
C VAL A 309 -8.06 14.21 4.14
N VAL A 310 -9.31 14.21 3.68
CA VAL A 310 -9.74 13.48 2.47
C VAL A 310 -9.98 14.44 1.31
N ILE A 311 -9.23 14.27 0.22
CA ILE A 311 -9.40 14.98 -1.05
C ILE A 311 -9.90 14.02 -2.11
N THR A 312 -10.85 14.45 -2.92
CA THR A 312 -11.44 13.60 -3.95
C THR A 312 -11.56 14.31 -5.30
N SER A 313 -11.74 13.54 -6.38
CA SER A 313 -12.12 14.06 -7.69
C SER A 313 -13.56 13.66 -8.05
N MET A 314 -14.28 14.55 -8.75
CA MET A 314 -15.63 14.30 -9.28
C MET A 314 -15.78 15.03 -10.63
N GLY A 315 -16.74 14.61 -11.46
CA GLY A 315 -17.04 15.24 -12.75
C GLY A 315 -17.25 14.20 -13.85
N LYS A 316 -17.61 14.66 -15.07
CA LYS A 316 -17.86 13.78 -16.22
C LYS A 316 -16.64 12.91 -16.57
N GLN A 317 -16.84 11.82 -17.30
CA GLN A 317 -15.75 11.06 -17.94
C GLN A 317 -14.85 11.99 -18.80
N SER A 318 -13.55 11.68 -18.89
CA SER A 318 -12.57 12.42 -19.72
C SER A 318 -12.41 13.93 -19.44
N THR A 319 -12.74 14.39 -18.23
CA THR A 319 -12.53 15.78 -17.76
C THR A 319 -11.16 16.04 -17.11
N GLY A 320 -10.22 15.09 -17.18
CA GLY A 320 -8.88 15.26 -16.60
C GLY A 320 -8.83 15.23 -15.07
N LYS A 321 -9.76 14.52 -14.41
CA LYS A 321 -9.84 14.32 -12.95
C LYS A 321 -8.53 13.80 -12.35
N SER A 322 -8.18 12.56 -12.66
CA SER A 322 -7.01 11.83 -12.19
C SER A 322 -5.72 12.60 -12.48
N TYR A 323 -5.65 13.24 -13.65
CA TYR A 323 -4.54 14.10 -14.06
C TYR A 323 -4.33 15.29 -13.11
N PHE A 324 -5.37 16.08 -12.85
CA PHE A 324 -5.29 17.24 -11.95
C PHE A 324 -5.07 16.82 -10.48
N LEU A 325 -5.70 15.71 -10.06
CA LEU A 325 -5.53 15.15 -8.73
C LEU A 325 -4.08 14.70 -8.48
N ASN A 326 -3.46 14.02 -9.46
CA ASN A 326 -2.04 13.67 -9.48
C ASN A 326 -1.14 14.91 -9.40
N HIS A 327 -1.40 15.94 -10.21
CA HIS A 327 -0.62 17.17 -10.19
C HIS A 327 -0.75 17.98 -8.88
N LEU A 328 -1.93 17.95 -8.23
CA LEU A 328 -2.17 18.67 -7.00
C LEU A 328 -1.56 17.99 -5.77
N THR A 329 -1.64 16.66 -5.70
CA THR A 329 -1.32 15.86 -4.50
C THR A 329 -0.02 15.07 -4.60
N GLY A 330 0.52 14.89 -5.82
CA GLY A 330 1.59 13.93 -6.07
C GLY A 330 1.11 12.47 -6.13
N SER A 331 -0.20 12.23 -6.33
CA SER A 331 -0.77 10.89 -6.57
C SER A 331 -0.35 10.32 -7.94
N SER A 332 -0.58 9.01 -8.14
CA SER A 332 -0.22 8.27 -9.36
C SER A 332 -1.37 7.42 -9.90
N PHE A 333 -2.61 7.92 -9.82
CA PHE A 333 -3.76 7.30 -10.48
C PHE A 333 -3.53 7.17 -11.99
N ALA A 334 -4.14 6.16 -12.61
CA ALA A 334 -4.00 5.90 -14.03
C ALA A 334 -4.47 7.11 -14.88
N ILE A 335 -3.70 7.43 -15.92
CA ILE A 335 -4.01 8.48 -16.89
C ILE A 335 -3.90 7.85 -18.29
N ALA A 336 -5.01 7.75 -19.00
CA ALA A 336 -5.08 7.36 -20.41
C ALA A 336 -6.16 8.18 -21.14
N GLY A 337 -6.31 7.98 -22.46
CA GLY A 337 -7.29 8.73 -23.27
C GLY A 337 -8.73 8.20 -23.20
N ASN A 338 -8.92 6.93 -22.80
CA ASN A 338 -10.21 6.23 -22.80
C ASN A 338 -10.77 6.11 -21.36
N ARG A 339 -11.72 5.19 -21.10
CA ARG A 339 -12.24 4.89 -19.74
C ARG A 339 -11.11 4.34 -18.86
N CYS A 340 -10.49 5.19 -18.03
CA CYS A 340 -9.27 4.84 -17.25
C CYS A 340 -9.57 4.33 -15.84
N THR A 341 -10.55 4.96 -15.20
CA THR A 341 -10.91 4.75 -13.81
C THR A 341 -12.22 4.02 -13.82
N ASP A 342 -12.20 2.77 -13.40
CA ASP A 342 -13.36 1.95 -13.09
C ASP A 342 -13.62 2.08 -11.57
N GLY A 343 -14.84 2.41 -11.17
CA GLY A 343 -15.21 2.53 -9.75
C GLY A 343 -14.46 3.64 -8.99
N ALA A 344 -14.01 3.36 -7.76
CA ALA A 344 -13.26 4.30 -6.94
C ALA A 344 -11.91 3.72 -6.47
N TRP A 345 -10.89 4.58 -6.41
CA TRP A 345 -9.51 4.24 -6.09
C TRP A 345 -8.96 5.12 -4.97
N MET A 346 -8.19 4.53 -4.05
CA MET A 346 -7.60 5.21 -2.89
C MET A 346 -6.07 5.15 -2.90
N THR A 347 -5.43 6.27 -2.55
CA THR A 347 -4.00 6.37 -2.29
C THR A 347 -3.76 7.34 -1.12
N LEU A 348 -2.60 7.31 -0.49
CA LEU A 348 -2.32 8.09 0.73
C LEU A 348 -1.11 9.00 0.51
N ARG A 349 -0.99 10.12 1.21
CA ARG A 349 0.24 10.93 1.25
C ARG A 349 0.48 11.43 2.67
N ILE A 350 1.62 11.09 3.25
CA ILE A 350 2.01 11.55 4.59
C ILE A 350 2.52 13.00 4.48
N MET A 351 1.87 13.92 5.20
CA MET A 351 2.19 15.34 5.20
C MET A 351 2.47 15.83 6.63
N LYS A 352 3.67 15.55 7.12
CA LYS A 352 4.09 15.79 8.51
C LYS A 352 3.18 15.07 9.52
N ASP A 353 2.33 15.81 10.21
CA ASP A 353 1.37 15.41 11.24
C ASP A 353 -0.04 15.08 10.68
N VAL A 354 -0.22 15.20 9.36
CA VAL A 354 -1.49 14.93 8.68
C VAL A 354 -1.33 13.85 7.61
N LEU A 355 -2.22 12.85 7.62
CA LEU A 355 -2.36 11.89 6.53
C LEU A 355 -3.38 12.43 5.53
N LEU A 356 -2.94 12.60 4.30
CA LEU A 356 -3.81 12.98 3.19
C LEU A 356 -4.32 11.70 2.52
N VAL A 357 -5.61 11.41 2.66
CA VAL A 357 -6.28 10.41 1.83
C VAL A 357 -6.68 11.07 0.52
N VAL A 358 -6.35 10.44 -0.60
CA VAL A 358 -6.70 10.92 -1.93
C VAL A 358 -7.53 9.84 -2.61
N LEU A 359 -8.73 10.20 -3.09
CA LEU A 359 -9.65 9.31 -3.78
C LEU A 359 -9.91 9.78 -5.22
N ASP A 360 -9.65 8.94 -6.22
CA ASP A 360 -10.06 9.19 -7.60
C ASP A 360 -11.30 8.35 -7.91
N PHE A 361 -12.35 9.00 -8.40
CA PHE A 361 -13.59 8.34 -8.79
C PHE A 361 -13.73 8.31 -10.30
N GLU A 362 -14.34 7.24 -10.80
CA GLU A 362 -14.80 7.16 -12.17
C GLU A 362 -15.64 8.40 -12.55
N GLY A 363 -15.44 8.88 -13.78
CA GLY A 363 -16.17 10.06 -14.23
C GLY A 363 -17.61 9.74 -14.55
N LEU A 364 -18.54 10.58 -14.11
CA LEU A 364 -19.97 10.27 -14.10
C LEU A 364 -20.64 10.48 -15.48
N GLY A 365 -21.80 9.86 -15.70
CA GLY A 365 -22.64 10.07 -16.88
C GLY A 365 -22.14 9.41 -18.18
N SER A 366 -21.54 8.21 -18.11
CA SER A 366 -21.28 7.42 -19.33
C SER A 366 -22.54 6.70 -19.82
N PHE A 367 -22.66 6.49 -21.14
CA PHE A 367 -23.74 5.71 -21.75
C PHE A 367 -23.87 4.27 -21.22
N GLU A 368 -22.77 3.70 -20.73
CA GLU A 368 -22.66 2.31 -20.27
C GLU A 368 -23.03 2.10 -18.79
N ARG A 369 -23.53 3.13 -18.07
CA ARG A 369 -23.89 3.05 -16.64
C ARG A 369 -25.29 3.54 -16.35
N THR A 370 -25.89 3.00 -15.30
CA THR A 370 -27.23 3.37 -14.82
C THR A 370 -27.23 4.68 -14.03
N ASP A 371 -28.41 5.28 -13.88
CA ASP A 371 -28.61 6.42 -13.00
C ASP A 371 -28.25 6.12 -11.53
N GLN A 372 -28.40 4.86 -11.10
CA GLN A 372 -28.12 4.42 -9.73
C GLN A 372 -26.61 4.24 -9.48
N GLU A 373 -25.87 3.71 -10.45
CA GLU A 373 -24.40 3.61 -10.39
C GLU A 373 -23.73 4.99 -10.29
N ASP A 374 -24.19 5.96 -11.08
CA ASP A 374 -23.77 7.36 -10.96
C ASP A 374 -24.09 7.95 -9.57
N VAL A 375 -25.26 7.61 -8.99
CA VAL A 375 -25.66 8.07 -7.65
C VAL A 375 -24.76 7.47 -6.57
N PHE A 376 -24.43 6.17 -6.63
CA PHE A 376 -23.52 5.56 -5.66
C PHE A 376 -22.15 6.25 -5.66
N LEU A 377 -21.52 6.40 -6.82
CA LEU A 377 -20.20 7.04 -6.93
C LEU A 377 -20.24 8.49 -6.44
N ALA A 378 -21.33 9.23 -6.73
CA ALA A 378 -21.49 10.60 -6.28
C ALA A 378 -21.67 10.73 -4.77
N VAL A 379 -22.52 9.90 -4.16
CA VAL A 379 -22.81 9.92 -2.72
C VAL A 379 -21.61 9.42 -1.93
N LEU A 380 -20.93 8.36 -2.37
CA LEU A 380 -19.71 7.85 -1.76
C LEU A 380 -18.57 8.87 -1.82
N ASN A 381 -18.47 9.63 -2.91
CA ASN A 381 -17.53 10.73 -2.98
C ASN A 381 -17.87 11.82 -1.95
N ALA A 382 -19.09 12.33 -1.98
CA ALA A 382 -19.52 13.44 -1.13
C ALA A 382 -19.50 13.11 0.38
N SER A 383 -19.80 11.85 0.75
CA SER A 383 -19.79 11.38 2.14
C SER A 383 -18.40 11.33 2.76
N LEU A 384 -17.39 10.95 1.97
CA LEU A 384 -15.99 10.83 2.42
C LEU A 384 -15.21 12.15 2.32
N SER A 385 -15.64 13.10 1.48
CA SER A 385 -14.85 14.26 1.08
C SER A 385 -14.77 15.39 2.11
N MET A 386 -13.56 15.92 2.29
CA MET A 386 -13.33 17.25 2.89
C MET A 386 -13.02 18.33 1.85
N PHE A 387 -12.55 17.92 0.67
CA PHE A 387 -12.34 18.80 -0.48
C PHE A 387 -12.58 18.02 -1.78
N THR A 388 -13.72 18.27 -2.44
CA THR A 388 -14.08 17.63 -3.71
C THR A 388 -13.70 18.52 -4.87
N ILE A 389 -12.87 18.00 -5.78
CA ILE A 389 -12.48 18.68 -7.00
C ILE A 389 -13.45 18.28 -8.11
N PHE A 390 -14.43 19.13 -8.38
CA PHE A 390 -15.37 18.94 -9.48
C PHE A 390 -14.78 19.48 -10.79
N ARG A 391 -14.24 18.58 -11.62
CA ARG A 391 -13.67 18.89 -12.94
C ARG A 391 -14.75 18.91 -14.01
N MET A 392 -14.80 19.99 -14.77
CA MET A 392 -15.83 20.15 -15.81
C MET A 392 -15.38 21.05 -16.96
N GLU A 393 -16.18 21.03 -18.03
CA GLU A 393 -15.98 21.82 -19.25
C GLU A 393 -16.54 23.23 -19.12
N MET A 394 -16.26 24.06 -20.13
CA MET A 394 -16.52 25.52 -20.16
C MET A 394 -18.00 25.92 -20.09
N ARG A 395 -18.93 24.97 -19.96
CA ARG A 395 -20.37 25.19 -20.00
C ARG A 395 -21.08 24.41 -18.91
N LEU A 396 -22.05 25.05 -18.28
CA LEU A 396 -23.13 24.38 -17.53
C LEU A 396 -24.25 24.06 -18.52
N ASP A 397 -24.34 22.78 -18.88
CA ASP A 397 -25.32 22.23 -19.82
C ASP A 397 -26.36 21.33 -19.10
N LYS A 398 -27.31 20.80 -19.89
CA LYS A 398 -28.36 19.89 -19.40
C LYS A 398 -27.81 18.58 -18.82
N GLU A 399 -26.58 18.19 -19.13
CA GLU A 399 -25.97 16.97 -18.58
C GLU A 399 -25.44 17.22 -17.17
N ILE A 400 -24.85 18.39 -16.91
CA ILE A 400 -24.47 18.81 -15.57
C ILE A 400 -25.71 19.06 -14.69
N ASP A 401 -26.78 19.64 -15.25
CA ASP A 401 -28.06 19.79 -14.51
C ASP A 401 -28.67 18.43 -14.14
N LYS A 402 -28.66 17.46 -15.07
CA LYS A 402 -29.03 16.06 -14.78
C LYS A 402 -28.12 15.47 -13.70
N LEU A 403 -26.82 15.70 -13.75
CA LEU A 403 -25.85 15.18 -12.79
C LEU A 403 -26.11 15.73 -11.38
N PHE A 404 -26.35 17.04 -11.24
CA PHE A 404 -26.76 17.66 -9.98
C PHE A 404 -28.11 17.12 -9.48
N THR A 405 -29.02 16.79 -10.40
CA THR A 405 -30.30 16.13 -10.06
C THR A 405 -30.08 14.69 -9.54
N LYS A 406 -29.12 13.93 -10.10
CA LYS A 406 -28.70 12.63 -9.54
C LYS A 406 -28.13 12.80 -8.13
N PHE A 407 -27.29 13.81 -7.90
CA PHE A 407 -26.72 14.08 -6.56
C PHE A 407 -27.81 14.39 -5.54
N GLN A 408 -28.83 15.16 -5.92
CA GLN A 408 -30.00 15.43 -5.08
C GLN A 408 -30.74 14.15 -4.68
N LYS A 409 -30.99 13.22 -5.62
CA LYS A 409 -31.60 11.90 -5.32
C LYS A 409 -30.78 11.10 -4.29
N GLY A 410 -29.47 11.27 -4.30
CA GLY A 410 -28.54 10.59 -3.39
C GLY A 410 -28.52 11.10 -1.95
N MET A 411 -29.19 12.22 -1.65
CA MET A 411 -29.12 12.86 -0.33
C MET A 411 -29.85 12.08 0.77
N ASP A 412 -30.93 11.38 0.44
CA ASP A 412 -31.75 10.64 1.42
C ASP A 412 -31.17 9.28 1.82
N LEU A 413 -30.08 8.86 1.15
CA LEU A 413 -29.45 7.55 1.31
C LEU A 413 -28.65 7.44 2.63
N LEU A 414 -27.88 8.48 2.98
CA LEU A 414 -27.04 8.47 4.19
C LEU A 414 -27.56 9.48 5.21
N LYS A 415 -28.31 8.99 6.20
CA LYS A 415 -29.06 9.83 7.17
C LYS A 415 -28.21 10.22 8.39
N GLN A 416 -28.35 11.49 8.77
CA GLN A 416 -28.16 12.05 10.12
C GLN A 416 -26.79 11.90 10.82
N ASP A 417 -25.72 11.45 10.15
CA ASP A 417 -24.36 11.47 10.74
C ASP A 417 -23.63 12.80 10.48
N LYS A 418 -23.23 13.49 11.55
CA LYS A 418 -22.48 14.75 11.54
C LYS A 418 -21.07 14.65 10.93
N ARG A 419 -20.55 13.44 10.70
CA ARG A 419 -19.24 13.18 10.06
C ARG A 419 -19.31 13.25 8.53
N LEU A 420 -20.47 12.95 7.94
CA LEU A 420 -20.71 13.03 6.50
C LEU A 420 -20.73 14.48 6.03
N PHE A 421 -20.48 14.70 4.73
CA PHE A 421 -20.92 15.93 4.04
C PHE A 421 -20.30 17.24 4.55
N ARG A 422 -19.02 17.18 4.95
CA ARG A 422 -18.26 18.31 5.53
C ARG A 422 -17.35 19.01 4.51
N GLY A 423 -17.50 18.69 3.23
CA GLY A 423 -16.56 19.07 2.17
C GLY A 423 -16.66 20.51 1.69
N ILE A 424 -15.59 20.99 1.06
CA ILE A 424 -15.63 22.14 0.15
C ILE A 424 -15.81 21.62 -1.28
N PHE A 425 -16.77 22.17 -2.02
CA PHE A 425 -16.96 21.87 -3.45
C PHE A 425 -16.13 22.82 -4.31
N TYR A 426 -15.00 22.34 -4.82
CA TYR A 426 -14.09 23.09 -5.69
C TYR A 426 -14.37 22.80 -7.15
N MET A 427 -15.14 23.68 -7.80
CA MET A 427 -15.41 23.62 -9.23
C MET A 427 -14.21 24.14 -10.01
N SER A 428 -13.68 23.29 -10.89
CA SER A 428 -12.50 23.60 -11.68
C SER A 428 -12.77 23.39 -13.17
N VAL A 429 -12.94 24.51 -13.87
CA VAL A 429 -13.34 24.56 -15.27
C VAL A 429 -12.10 24.42 -16.16
N LYS A 430 -11.98 23.32 -16.91
CA LYS A 430 -10.78 22.99 -17.70
C LYS A 430 -10.69 23.78 -19.01
N ASP A 431 -9.47 23.87 -19.53
CA ASP A 431 -9.08 24.35 -20.86
C ASP A 431 -9.55 25.77 -21.22
N ILE A 432 -9.76 26.61 -20.19
CA ILE A 432 -10.19 28.00 -20.35
C ILE A 432 -9.06 28.89 -20.88
N ASN A 433 -9.31 29.57 -21.99
CA ASN A 433 -8.44 30.63 -22.47
C ASN A 433 -8.34 31.74 -21.39
N PRO A 434 -7.14 32.20 -21.00
CA PRO A 434 -6.97 33.27 -20.00
C PRO A 434 -7.80 34.53 -20.24
N ASN A 435 -8.10 34.86 -21.50
CA ASN A 435 -8.92 36.02 -21.86
C ASN A 435 -10.39 35.86 -21.43
N ASP A 436 -10.94 34.65 -21.55
CA ASP A 436 -12.37 34.34 -21.35
C ASP A 436 -12.69 34.03 -19.86
N GLY A 437 -11.66 33.80 -19.04
CA GLY A 437 -11.82 33.31 -17.67
C GLY A 437 -12.66 34.19 -16.75
N ARG A 438 -12.69 35.51 -16.95
CA ARG A 438 -13.54 36.41 -16.14
C ARG A 438 -15.02 36.22 -16.43
N ASP A 439 -15.40 36.08 -17.70
CA ASP A 439 -16.79 35.96 -18.11
C ASP A 439 -17.34 34.58 -17.74
N VAL A 440 -16.53 33.53 -17.93
CA VAL A 440 -16.82 32.17 -17.47
C VAL A 440 -17.01 32.13 -15.94
N LEU A 441 -16.09 32.72 -15.15
CA LEU A 441 -16.27 32.78 -13.70
C LEU A 441 -17.53 33.54 -13.28
N SER A 442 -17.87 34.62 -13.98
CA SER A 442 -19.08 35.41 -13.72
C SER A 442 -20.35 34.60 -13.97
N GLU A 443 -20.46 33.94 -15.14
CA GLU A 443 -21.60 33.09 -15.52
C GLU A 443 -21.79 31.94 -14.51
N PHE A 444 -20.71 31.22 -14.21
CA PHE A 444 -20.74 30.07 -13.32
C PHE A 444 -21.10 30.48 -11.88
N THR A 445 -20.53 31.58 -11.39
CA THR A 445 -20.88 32.13 -10.07
C THR A 445 -22.34 32.57 -10.03
N GLY A 446 -22.86 33.13 -11.13
CA GLY A 446 -24.28 33.44 -11.30
C GLY A 446 -25.17 32.20 -11.20
N LYS A 447 -24.90 31.16 -12.00
CA LYS A 447 -25.66 29.91 -12.04
C LYS A 447 -25.63 29.17 -10.69
N ILE A 448 -24.47 29.04 -10.05
CA ILE A 448 -24.36 28.40 -8.72
C ILE A 448 -25.06 29.21 -7.63
N ARG A 449 -24.97 30.55 -7.65
CA ARG A 449 -25.71 31.41 -6.72
C ARG A 449 -27.23 31.25 -6.90
N ASN A 450 -27.71 31.05 -8.13
CA ASN A 450 -29.12 30.79 -8.39
C ASN A 450 -29.53 29.40 -7.89
N LEU A 451 -28.72 28.36 -8.11
CA LEU A 451 -28.98 27.00 -7.59
C LEU A 451 -29.04 27.00 -6.05
N LEU A 452 -28.13 27.71 -5.38
CA LEU A 452 -28.15 27.87 -3.92
C LEU A 452 -29.41 28.59 -3.40
N LYS A 453 -30.00 29.49 -4.19
CA LYS A 453 -31.21 30.25 -3.83
C LYS A 453 -32.53 29.53 -4.17
N ALA A 454 -32.57 28.76 -5.26
CA ALA A 454 -33.82 28.27 -5.84
C ALA A 454 -34.52 27.16 -5.03
N THR A 455 -33.79 26.43 -4.19
CA THR A 455 -34.24 25.16 -3.60
C THR A 455 -34.69 25.25 -2.13
N SER A 456 -35.21 26.42 -1.70
CA SER A 456 -35.64 26.65 -0.29
C SER A 456 -34.57 26.30 0.76
N GLY A 457 -33.29 26.39 0.40
CA GLY A 457 -32.15 26.00 1.24
C GLY A 457 -31.77 24.51 1.22
N GLN A 458 -32.57 23.62 0.62
CA GLN A 458 -32.33 22.16 0.60
C GLN A 458 -31.86 21.67 -0.78
N ASN A 459 -30.58 21.88 -1.09
CA ASN A 459 -29.94 21.29 -2.27
C ASN A 459 -28.64 20.57 -1.92
N PHE A 460 -28.11 19.77 -2.86
CA PHE A 460 -26.89 19.00 -2.65
C PHE A 460 -25.68 19.88 -2.27
N LEU A 461 -25.56 21.12 -2.75
CA LEU A 461 -24.46 22.01 -2.34
C LEU A 461 -24.59 22.44 -0.87
N THR A 462 -25.81 22.76 -0.43
CA THR A 462 -26.06 23.11 0.97
C THR A 462 -25.90 21.90 1.89
N ASN A 463 -26.45 20.75 1.50
CA ASN A 463 -26.53 19.57 2.37
C ASN A 463 -25.26 18.69 2.31
N MET A 464 -24.61 18.53 1.15
CA MET A 464 -23.39 17.73 1.00
C MET A 464 -22.09 18.51 1.26
N TYR A 465 -22.12 19.85 1.15
CA TYR A 465 -20.93 20.71 1.20
C TYR A 465 -21.11 21.94 2.08
N SER A 466 -22.16 22.00 2.92
CA SER A 466 -22.46 23.17 3.78
C SER A 466 -22.53 24.51 3.03
N GLY A 467 -22.85 24.50 1.73
CA GLY A 467 -22.82 25.68 0.85
C GLY A 467 -21.43 26.20 0.51
N LYS A 468 -20.35 25.52 0.92
CA LYS A 468 -18.95 25.93 0.74
C LYS A 468 -18.47 25.62 -0.68
N VAL A 469 -18.77 26.52 -1.62
CA VAL A 469 -18.38 26.39 -3.03
C VAL A 469 -17.26 27.37 -3.39
N SER A 470 -16.28 26.90 -4.17
CA SER A 470 -15.24 27.73 -4.78
C SER A 470 -15.12 27.38 -6.27
N ILE A 471 -15.03 28.40 -7.14
CA ILE A 471 -14.98 28.22 -8.59
C ILE A 471 -13.65 28.80 -9.10
N SER A 472 -12.97 28.07 -9.98
CA SER A 472 -11.71 28.49 -10.59
C SER A 472 -11.57 27.99 -12.02
N CYS A 473 -11.09 28.84 -12.92
CA CYS A 473 -10.65 28.41 -14.24
C CYS A 473 -9.29 27.71 -14.16
N SER A 474 -9.11 26.70 -14.99
CA SER A 474 -7.88 25.93 -15.16
C SER A 474 -7.50 25.98 -16.63
N PRO A 475 -6.65 26.94 -17.04
CA PRO A 475 -6.16 27.04 -18.41
C PRO A 475 -5.48 25.76 -18.92
N PRO A 476 -5.24 25.63 -20.25
CA PRO A 476 -4.64 24.44 -20.84
C PRO A 476 -3.29 24.06 -20.21
N LEU A 477 -3.01 22.76 -20.20
CA LEU A 477 -1.76 22.21 -19.68
C LEU A 477 -0.53 22.87 -20.32
N GLY A 478 0.52 23.11 -19.52
CA GLY A 478 1.78 23.73 -19.94
C GLY A 478 1.76 25.25 -19.86
N THR A 479 0.59 25.89 -19.78
CA THR A 479 0.49 27.33 -19.55
C THR A 479 0.82 27.70 -18.10
N PRO A 480 1.36 28.91 -17.81
CA PRO A 480 1.54 29.39 -16.44
C PRO A 480 0.24 29.37 -15.61
N GLY A 481 -0.88 29.79 -16.22
CA GLY A 481 -2.19 29.83 -15.58
C GLY A 481 -2.71 28.46 -15.10
N TYR A 482 -2.34 27.37 -15.78
CA TYR A 482 -2.64 26.02 -15.28
C TYR A 482 -1.98 25.77 -13.91
N TYR A 483 -0.70 26.11 -13.77
CA TYR A 483 0.04 25.96 -12.50
C TYR A 483 -0.45 26.95 -11.42
N GLU A 484 -0.90 28.14 -11.80
CA GLU A 484 -1.57 29.07 -10.88
C GLU A 484 -2.89 28.50 -10.35
N SER A 485 -3.67 27.80 -11.19
CA SER A 485 -4.90 27.11 -10.76
C SER A 485 -4.63 25.96 -9.78
N LEU A 486 -3.51 25.23 -9.95
CA LEU A 486 -3.01 24.23 -9.00
C LEU A 486 -2.56 24.88 -7.69
N LEU A 487 -1.86 26.02 -7.75
CA LEU A 487 -1.47 26.78 -6.56
C LEU A 487 -2.68 27.34 -5.81
N HIS A 488 -3.75 27.73 -6.51
CA HIS A 488 -5.02 28.15 -5.91
C HIS A 488 -5.70 26.97 -5.17
N ALA A 489 -5.88 25.82 -5.84
CA ALA A 489 -6.40 24.62 -5.20
C ALA A 489 -5.55 24.19 -3.99
N LYS A 490 -4.21 24.22 -4.11
CA LYS A 490 -3.26 23.92 -3.02
C LYS A 490 -3.41 24.87 -1.83
N LYS A 491 -3.69 26.15 -2.06
CA LYS A 491 -3.98 27.12 -0.98
C LYS A 491 -5.26 26.76 -0.24
N LEU A 492 -6.32 26.33 -0.93
CA LEU A 492 -7.57 25.89 -0.30
C LEU A 492 -7.41 24.58 0.47
N VAL A 493 -6.76 23.58 -0.13
CA VAL A 493 -6.38 22.33 0.55
C VAL A 493 -5.55 22.60 1.81
N LYS A 494 -4.57 23.51 1.73
CA LYS A 494 -3.78 23.90 2.91
C LYS A 494 -4.64 24.50 4.01
N LYS A 495 -5.67 25.30 3.69
CA LYS A 495 -6.63 25.81 4.69
C LYS A 495 -7.35 24.66 5.40
N VAL A 496 -7.88 23.68 4.66
CA VAL A 496 -8.56 22.48 5.21
C VAL A 496 -7.62 21.66 6.13
N ILE A 497 -6.34 21.55 5.76
CA ILE A 497 -5.30 20.91 6.58
C ILE A 497 -5.04 21.71 7.87
N THR A 498 -4.89 23.04 7.79
CA THR A 498 -4.55 23.89 8.95
C THR A 498 -5.73 24.31 9.83
N GLN A 499 -6.97 24.04 9.42
CA GLN A 499 -8.18 24.33 10.21
C GLN A 499 -8.34 23.32 11.36
N GLN A 500 -7.48 23.44 12.38
CA GLN A 500 -7.48 22.60 13.58
C GLN A 500 -8.48 23.05 14.65
N GLY A 501 -8.97 24.30 14.60
CA GLY A 501 -9.81 24.91 15.66
C GLY A 501 -11.29 24.51 15.66
N GLU A 502 -11.84 24.05 14.53
CA GLU A 502 -13.18 23.47 14.47
C GLU A 502 -13.05 21.96 14.72
N ALA A 503 -13.27 21.52 15.97
CA ALA A 503 -13.16 20.12 16.43
C ALA A 503 -14.12 19.13 15.72
N GLU A 504 -14.93 19.67 14.80
CA GLU A 504 -15.84 19.02 13.89
C GLU A 504 -15.18 18.54 12.57
N HIS A 505 -14.35 19.34 11.91
CA HIS A 505 -13.89 19.03 10.54
C HIS A 505 -12.59 18.21 10.54
N GLY A 506 -12.70 16.91 10.25
CA GLY A 506 -11.58 15.99 10.11
C GLY A 506 -11.86 14.60 10.70
N PHE A 507 -11.04 13.60 10.36
CA PHE A 507 -10.88 12.41 11.22
C PHE A 507 -9.66 12.62 12.11
N ARG A 508 -9.77 12.25 13.38
CA ARG A 508 -8.71 12.48 14.39
C ARG A 508 -7.55 11.50 14.28
N SER A 509 -7.79 10.31 13.73
CA SER A 509 -6.81 9.26 13.48
C SER A 509 -7.15 8.53 12.17
N GLY A 510 -6.18 7.82 11.62
CA GLY A 510 -6.35 6.94 10.47
C GLY A 510 -7.29 5.78 10.73
N ARG A 511 -7.30 5.21 11.94
CA ARG A 511 -8.29 4.21 12.36
C ARG A 511 -9.72 4.77 12.29
N ALA A 512 -9.95 5.98 12.80
CA ALA A 512 -11.27 6.61 12.74
C ALA A 512 -11.76 6.85 11.30
N PHE A 513 -10.85 7.10 10.34
CA PHE A 513 -11.20 7.13 8.92
C PHE A 513 -11.43 5.73 8.35
N HIS A 514 -10.56 4.76 8.66
CA HIS A 514 -10.60 3.38 8.17
C HIS A 514 -11.93 2.71 8.50
N ASP A 515 -12.35 2.79 9.75
CA ASP A 515 -13.62 2.22 10.21
C ASP A 515 -14.81 2.94 9.55
N PHE A 516 -14.73 4.27 9.39
CA PHE A 516 -15.77 5.06 8.72
C PHE A 516 -15.95 4.71 7.24
N ILE A 517 -14.87 4.62 6.46
CA ILE A 517 -14.97 4.26 5.03
C ILE A 517 -15.49 2.83 4.84
N ARG A 518 -15.08 1.88 5.71
CA ARG A 518 -15.61 0.51 5.73
C ARG A 518 -17.13 0.49 5.95
N LEU A 519 -17.62 1.24 6.94
CA LEU A 519 -19.06 1.35 7.23
C LEU A 519 -19.86 2.01 6.10
N VAL A 520 -19.35 3.10 5.52
CA VAL A 520 -20.02 3.79 4.40
C VAL A 520 -20.09 2.89 3.16
N LEU A 521 -18.99 2.22 2.80
CA LEU A 521 -18.96 1.26 1.69
C LEU A 521 -19.97 0.13 1.91
N ALA A 522 -19.94 -0.51 3.08
CA ALA A 522 -20.81 -1.63 3.42
C ALA A 522 -22.30 -1.26 3.42
N LYS A 523 -22.66 -0.10 3.96
CA LYS A 523 -24.04 0.40 3.92
C LYS A 523 -24.51 0.64 2.49
N MET A 524 -23.67 1.27 1.67
CA MET A 524 -24.03 1.59 0.28
C MET A 524 -24.12 0.35 -0.61
N SER A 525 -23.38 -0.73 -0.33
CA SER A 525 -23.44 -1.97 -1.11
C SER A 525 -24.72 -2.78 -0.90
N ILE A 526 -25.31 -2.75 0.31
CA ILE A 526 -26.58 -3.45 0.62
C ILE A 526 -27.80 -2.52 0.71
N LEU A 527 -27.67 -1.24 0.34
CA LEU A 527 -28.73 -0.23 0.43
C LEU A 527 -29.26 -0.01 1.86
N ASP A 528 -28.39 -0.15 2.86
CA ASP A 528 -28.72 0.05 4.28
C ASP A 528 -28.69 1.54 4.64
N TRP A 529 -29.88 2.14 4.68
CA TRP A 529 -30.11 3.55 4.97
C TRP A 529 -30.34 3.86 6.47
N THR A 530 -30.01 2.93 7.38
CA THR A 530 -29.98 3.19 8.83
C THR A 530 -28.75 4.03 9.22
N THR A 531 -28.70 4.50 10.47
CA THR A 531 -27.63 5.42 10.88
C THR A 531 -26.25 4.74 10.85
N VAL A 532 -25.19 5.51 10.56
CA VAL A 532 -23.80 4.99 10.58
C VAL A 532 -23.35 4.64 12.01
N GLU A 533 -24.01 5.20 13.04
CA GLU A 533 -23.69 5.00 14.45
C GLU A 533 -24.09 3.60 14.95
N GLU A 534 -25.27 3.10 14.58
CA GLU A 534 -25.75 1.76 14.97
C GLU A 534 -24.82 0.66 14.45
N THR A 535 -24.48 0.69 13.15
CA THR A 535 -23.54 -0.28 12.55
C THR A 535 -22.11 -0.10 13.09
N ALA A 536 -21.70 1.11 13.48
CA ALA A 536 -20.40 1.33 14.13
C ALA A 536 -20.32 0.63 15.51
N GLN A 537 -21.40 0.69 16.31
CA GLN A 537 -21.48 -0.01 17.59
C GLN A 537 -21.43 -1.54 17.39
N GLN A 538 -22.16 -2.07 16.41
CA GLN A 538 -22.10 -3.50 16.04
C GLN A 538 -20.70 -3.93 15.61
N LEU A 539 -20.04 -3.15 14.75
CA LEU A 539 -18.67 -3.43 14.29
C LEU A 539 -17.67 -3.43 15.45
N GLN A 540 -17.77 -2.46 16.37
CA GLN A 540 -16.94 -2.41 17.58
C GLN A 540 -17.17 -3.63 18.48
N MET A 541 -18.42 -4.06 18.65
CA MET A 541 -18.76 -5.26 19.43
C MET A 541 -18.20 -6.54 18.77
N LYS A 542 -18.28 -6.67 17.44
CA LYS A 542 -17.68 -7.79 16.70
C LYS A 542 -16.15 -7.79 16.82
N GLU A 543 -15.47 -6.65 16.65
CA GLU A 543 -14.01 -6.55 16.85
C GLU A 543 -13.60 -6.88 18.30
N LEU A 544 -14.35 -6.42 19.31
CA LEU A 544 -14.12 -6.79 20.72
C LEU A 544 -14.30 -8.29 20.95
N HIS A 545 -15.42 -8.89 20.51
CA HIS A 545 -15.67 -10.33 20.66
C HIS A 545 -14.59 -11.19 19.98
N ARG A 546 -14.10 -10.78 18.80
CA ARG A 546 -13.02 -11.47 18.08
C ARG A 546 -11.68 -11.37 18.81
N ASN A 547 -11.38 -10.22 19.40
CA ASN A 547 -10.11 -9.99 20.11
C ASN A 547 -10.14 -10.56 21.54
N LEU A 548 -11.32 -10.67 22.17
CA LEU A 548 -11.50 -11.07 23.57
C LEU A 548 -10.82 -12.40 23.95
N PRO A 549 -10.86 -13.50 23.16
CA PRO A 549 -10.11 -14.72 23.47
C PRO A 549 -8.59 -14.53 23.45
N GLY A 550 -8.09 -13.57 22.67
CA GLY A 550 -6.69 -13.14 22.68
C GLY A 550 -6.38 -12.37 23.96
N ILE A 551 -7.18 -11.34 24.27
CA ILE A 551 -7.03 -10.48 25.44
C ILE A 551 -7.08 -11.29 26.74
N ILE A 552 -8.02 -12.24 26.87
CA ILE A 552 -8.13 -13.15 28.01
C ILE A 552 -6.88 -14.04 28.15
N ARG A 553 -6.24 -14.40 27.03
CA ARG A 553 -5.04 -15.26 27.00
C ARG A 553 -3.75 -14.49 27.29
N THR A 554 -3.64 -13.23 26.87
CA THR A 554 -2.39 -12.44 26.91
C THR A 554 -2.39 -11.32 27.95
N GLY A 555 -3.55 -10.88 28.43
CA GLY A 555 -3.69 -9.71 29.29
C GLY A 555 -3.46 -8.36 28.59
N ILE A 556 -3.32 -8.33 27.26
CA ILE A 556 -2.98 -7.15 26.46
C ILE A 556 -4.09 -6.92 25.42
N LEU A 557 -4.43 -5.64 25.20
CA LEU A 557 -5.54 -5.15 24.36
C LEU A 557 -5.06 -4.72 22.96
#